data_AF-A0A4Y2CKS6-F1
#
_entry.id   AF-A0A4Y2CKS6-F1
#
_cell.length_a   1.000
_cell.length_b   1.000
_cell.length_c   1.000
_cell.angle_alpha   90.00
_cell.angle_beta   90.00
_cell.angle_gamma   90.00
#
_symmetry.space_group_name_H-M   'P 1'
#
loop_
_entity.id
_entity.type
_entity.pdbx_description
1 polymer ?
#
loop_
_entity_poly.entity_id
_entity_poly.type
_entity_poly.pdbx_seq_one_letter_code
_entity_poly.pdbx_strand_id
1 'polypeptide(L)'
;MNTGGLDKLKEMVEAEFQANFQAQREELRKHAKQQNFKIQEKNRKTYNFRRREPKPYTVGDFVAIKRTQFGPNLKLKPKYFGPYSITRA
;
A
#
# COMPACT_ATOMS: atom_id res chain seq x y z
N MET A 1 50.99 -29.26 2.18
CA MET A 1 50.69 -28.18 1.22
C MET A 1 49.92 -27.10 1.96
N ASN A 2 50.38 -25.86 1.95
CA ASN A 2 49.82 -24.76 2.75
C ASN A 2 48.56 -24.21 2.06
N THR A 3 47.38 -24.72 2.42
CA THR A 3 46.09 -24.42 1.78
C THR A 3 45.44 -23.12 2.26
N GLY A 4 45.86 -22.59 3.42
CA GLY A 4 45.22 -21.43 4.05
C GLY A 4 45.33 -20.12 3.25
N GLY A 5 46.26 -20.01 2.31
CA GLY A 5 46.34 -18.87 1.39
C GLY A 5 45.27 -18.89 0.30
N LEU A 6 44.89 -20.08 -0.17
CA LEU A 6 43.87 -20.27 -1.21
C LEU A 6 42.47 -20.02 -0.64
N ASP A 7 42.21 -20.49 0.58
CA ASP A 7 40.95 -20.26 1.28
C ASP A 7 40.72 -18.76 1.54
N LYS A 8 41.78 -18.03 1.93
CA LYS A 8 41.73 -16.57 2.14
C LYS A 8 41.46 -15.78 0.86
N LEU A 9 42.04 -16.21 -0.25
CA LEU A 9 41.78 -15.62 -1.57
C LEU A 9 40.33 -15.85 -2.00
N LYS A 10 39.80 -17.05 -1.76
CA LYS A 10 38.40 -17.38 -2.06
C LYS A 10 37.44 -16.53 -1.23
N GLU A 11 37.70 -16.36 0.07
CA GLU A 11 36.90 -15.49 0.93
C GLU A 11 36.90 -14.03 0.46
N MET A 12 38.06 -13.50 0.05
CA MET A 12 38.15 -12.12 -0.47
C MET A 12 37.33 -11.94 -1.75
N VAL A 13 37.42 -12.90 -2.68
CA VAL A 13 36.64 -12.87 -3.92
C VAL A 13 35.14 -12.95 -3.62
N GLU A 14 34.71 -13.85 -2.74
CA GLU A 14 33.30 -13.96 -2.34
C GLU A 14 32.78 -12.68 -1.69
N ALA A 15 33.58 -12.03 -0.84
CA ALA A 15 33.23 -10.76 -0.21
C ALA A 15 33.05 -9.63 -1.25
N GLU A 16 33.93 -9.54 -2.25
CA GLU A 16 33.79 -8.57 -3.35
C GLU A 16 32.52 -8.83 -4.18
N PHE A 17 32.24 -10.09 -4.50
CA PHE A 17 31.01 -10.45 -5.22
C PHE A 17 29.75 -10.06 -4.44
N GLN A 18 29.74 -10.31 -3.12
CA GLN A 18 28.62 -9.93 -2.26
C GLN A 18 28.45 -8.41 -2.19
N ALA A 19 29.55 -7.66 -2.04
CA ALA A 19 29.53 -6.20 -1.98
C ALA A 19 29.01 -5.60 -3.30
N ASN A 20 29.49 -6.09 -4.44
CA ASN A 20 29.04 -5.65 -5.76
C ASN A 20 27.55 -5.94 -5.98
N PHE A 21 27.09 -7.13 -5.59
CA PHE A 21 25.68 -7.49 -5.69
C PHE A 21 24.78 -6.61 -4.80
N GLN A 22 25.22 -6.32 -3.57
CA GLN A 22 24.49 -5.43 -2.67
C GLN A 22 24.40 -4.01 -3.23
N ALA A 23 25.49 -3.46 -3.76
CA ALA A 23 25.51 -2.13 -4.36
C ALA A 23 24.52 -2.02 -5.54
N GLN A 24 24.54 -2.99 -6.46
CA GLN A 24 23.59 -3.05 -7.58
C GLN A 24 22.15 -3.14 -7.11
N ARG A 25 21.90 -3.96 -6.08
CA ARG A 25 20.55 -4.12 -5.50
C ARG A 25 20.05 -2.85 -4.83
N GLU A 26 20.93 -2.12 -4.14
CA GLU A 26 20.59 -0.83 -3.54
C GLU A 26 20.26 0.23 -4.59
N GLU A 27 21.04 0.30 -5.66
CA GLU A 27 20.78 1.20 -6.78
C GLU A 27 19.42 0.92 -7.42
N LEU A 28 19.13 -0.35 -7.70
CA LEU A 28 17.83 -0.77 -8.23
C LEU A 28 16.68 -0.40 -7.29
N ARG A 29 16.85 -0.59 -5.98
CA ARG A 29 15.86 -0.20 -4.97
C ARG A 29 15.65 1.31 -4.91
N LYS A 30 16.72 2.10 -5.00
CA LYS A 30 16.63 3.57 -5.05
C LYS A 30 15.81 4.02 -6.26
N HIS A 31 16.10 3.47 -7.43
CA HIS A 31 15.33 3.76 -8.64
C HIS A 31 13.86 3.32 -8.54
N ALA A 32 13.60 2.09 -8.09
CA ALA A 32 12.24 1.59 -7.92
C ALA A 32 11.44 2.46 -6.94
N LYS A 33 12.05 2.89 -5.82
CA LYS A 33 11.42 3.78 -4.84
C LYS A 33 11.05 5.12 -5.46
N GLN A 34 11.93 5.73 -6.25
CA GLN A 34 11.65 6.98 -6.95
C GLN A 34 10.50 6.83 -7.95
N GLN A 35 10.46 5.75 -8.73
CA GLN A 35 9.38 5.52 -9.70
C GLN A 35 8.03 5.27 -9.01
N ASN A 36 8.02 4.46 -7.95
CA ASN A 36 6.82 4.23 -7.15
C ASN A 36 6.29 5.54 -6.56
N PHE A 37 7.17 6.40 -6.05
CA PHE A 37 6.77 7.70 -5.52
C PHE A 37 6.12 8.58 -6.59
N LYS A 38 6.70 8.66 -7.80
CA LYS A 38 6.12 9.41 -8.93
C LYS A 38 4.72 8.89 -9.29
N ILE A 39 4.54 7.57 -9.33
CA ILE A 39 3.24 6.94 -9.61
C ILE A 39 2.24 7.24 -8.49
N GLN A 40 2.65 7.12 -7.23
CA GLN A 40 1.79 7.42 -6.08
C GLN A 40 1.35 8.88 -6.07
N GLU A 41 2.23 9.83 -6.38
CA GLU A 41 1.86 11.24 -6.51
C GLU A 41 0.86 11.49 -7.64
N LYS A 42 1.08 10.89 -8.81
CA LYS A 42 0.14 11.00 -9.94
C LYS A 42 -1.22 10.41 -9.59
N ASN A 43 -1.23 9.25 -8.93
CA ASN A 43 -2.45 8.59 -8.46
C ASN A 43 -3.18 9.45 -7.42
N ARG A 44 -2.45 10.04 -6.46
CA ARG A 44 -2.99 10.97 -5.46
C ARG A 44 -3.66 12.17 -6.13
N LYS A 45 -2.97 12.82 -7.08
CA LYS A 45 -3.52 13.97 -7.82
C LYS A 45 -4.80 13.58 -8.58
N THR A 46 -4.77 12.44 -9.28
CA THR A 46 -5.90 11.98 -10.11
C THR A 46 -7.11 11.60 -9.26
N TYR A 47 -6.88 10.90 -8.15
CA TYR A 47 -7.93 10.53 -7.22
C TYR A 47 -8.52 11.78 -6.54
N ASN A 48 -7.67 12.64 -5.97
CA ASN A 48 -8.13 13.86 -5.29
C ASN A 48 -8.90 14.81 -6.20
N PHE A 49 -8.54 14.90 -7.48
CA PHE A 49 -9.28 15.71 -8.46
C PHE A 49 -10.74 15.28 -8.62
N ARG A 50 -11.04 13.98 -8.50
CA ARG A 50 -12.40 13.42 -8.66
C ARG A 50 -13.08 13.11 -7.32
N ARG A 51 -12.32 13.10 -6.23
CA ARG A 51 -12.81 12.74 -4.89
C ARG A 51 -13.72 13.85 -4.39
N ARG A 52 -14.95 13.49 -4.03
CA ARG A 52 -15.85 14.36 -3.27
C ARG A 52 -15.49 14.31 -1.79
N GLU A 53 -15.62 15.45 -1.12
CA GLU A 53 -15.44 15.50 0.33
C GLU A 53 -16.43 14.57 1.04
N PRO A 54 -16.00 13.86 2.09
CA PRO A 54 -16.91 13.04 2.87
C PRO A 54 -17.96 13.94 3.52
N LYS A 55 -19.20 13.46 3.60
CA LYS A 55 -20.25 14.18 4.31
C LYS A 55 -19.91 14.17 5.81
N PRO A 56 -19.70 15.32 6.46
CA PRO A 56 -19.51 15.36 7.90
C PRO A 56 -20.83 15.01 8.58
N TYR A 57 -20.72 14.34 9.72
CA TYR A 57 -21.85 14.02 10.58
C TYR A 57 -21.57 14.46 12.00
N THR A 58 -22.63 14.84 12.70
CA THR A 58 -22.59 15.27 14.09
C THR A 58 -23.36 14.31 14.99
N VAL A 59 -23.02 14.30 16.28
CA VAL A 59 -23.76 13.51 17.27
C VAL A 59 -25.20 14.01 17.32
N GLY A 60 -26.16 13.09 17.21
CA GLY A 60 -27.59 13.38 17.10
C GLY A 60 -28.15 13.34 15.69
N ASP A 61 -27.31 13.33 14.64
CA ASP A 61 -27.79 13.20 13.26
C ASP A 61 -28.46 11.84 13.03
N PHE A 62 -29.59 11.85 12.31
CA PHE A 62 -30.27 10.64 11.84
C PHE A 62 -29.72 10.20 10.48
N VAL A 63 -29.19 8.99 10.41
CA VAL A 63 -28.59 8.42 9.20
C VAL A 63 -29.16 7.05 8.89
N ALA A 64 -29.22 6.73 7.60
CA ALA A 64 -29.62 5.42 7.12
C ALA A 64 -28.40 4.68 6.57
N ILE A 65 -28.16 3.44 7.03
CA ILE A 65 -27.00 2.66 6.61
C ILE A 65 -27.37 1.82 5.40
N LYS A 66 -26.63 1.97 4.31
CA LYS A 66 -26.84 1.17 3.10
C LYS A 66 -26.43 -0.28 3.36
N ARG A 67 -27.28 -1.24 3.00
CA ARG A 67 -26.88 -2.65 2.99
C ARG A 67 -25.83 -2.89 1.88
N THR A 68 -24.63 -3.31 2.26
CA THR A 68 -23.49 -3.52 1.35
C THR A 68 -23.36 -4.96 0.86
N GLN A 69 -23.75 -5.94 1.67
CA GLN A 69 -23.70 -7.35 1.28
C GLN A 69 -24.86 -7.68 0.33
N PHE A 70 -24.50 -8.09 -0.88
CA PHE A 70 -25.41 -8.72 -1.83
C PHE A 70 -25.37 -10.24 -1.63
N GLY A 71 -26.48 -10.90 -1.92
CA GLY A 71 -26.65 -12.33 -1.67
C GLY A 71 -27.76 -12.90 -2.56
N PRO A 72 -27.82 -14.23 -2.70
CA PRO A 72 -28.86 -14.88 -3.47
C PRO A 72 -30.24 -14.49 -2.93
N ASN A 73 -31.22 -14.31 -3.82
CA ASN A 73 -32.60 -13.88 -3.52
C ASN A 73 -32.77 -12.46 -2.95
N LEU A 74 -31.74 -11.60 -3.00
CA LEU A 74 -31.87 -10.19 -2.66
C LEU A 74 -32.20 -9.34 -3.91
N LYS A 75 -33.12 -8.38 -3.76
CA LYS A 75 -33.43 -7.41 -4.83
C LYS A 75 -32.19 -6.57 -5.16
N LEU A 76 -32.04 -6.22 -6.45
CA LEU A 76 -30.99 -5.31 -6.92
C LEU A 76 -31.17 -3.88 -6.40
N LYS A 77 -32.40 -3.48 -6.05
CA LYS A 77 -32.69 -2.16 -5.49
C LYS A 77 -31.94 -1.98 -4.15
N PRO A 78 -31.18 -0.88 -3.96
CA PRO A 78 -30.52 -0.60 -2.70
C PRO A 78 -31.51 -0.57 -1.53
N LYS A 79 -31.20 -1.31 -0.47
CA LYS A 79 -31.93 -1.27 0.79
C LYS A 79 -31.12 -0.49 1.82
N TYR A 80 -31.80 0.33 2.60
CA TYR A 80 -31.23 1.07 3.72
C TYR A 80 -31.85 0.59 5.03
N PHE A 81 -31.04 0.53 6.08
CA PHE A 81 -31.48 0.17 7.41
C PHE A 81 -31.69 1.42 8.24
N GLY A 82 -32.93 1.58 8.75
CA GLY A 82 -33.35 2.51 9.80
C GLY A 82 -33.00 3.99 9.60
N PRO A 83 -33.58 4.87 10.40
CA PRO A 83 -32.87 6.04 10.89
C PRO A 83 -32.16 5.65 12.18
N TYR A 84 -30.82 5.60 12.15
CA TYR A 84 -29.98 5.49 13.35
C TYR A 84 -29.54 6.87 13.76
N SER A 85 -29.49 7.14 15.07
CA SER A 85 -28.84 8.34 15.59
C SER A 85 -27.34 8.09 15.78
N ILE A 86 -26.53 9.07 15.40
CA ILE A 86 -25.09 9.02 15.68
C ILE A 86 -24.88 9.37 17.15
N THR A 87 -24.28 8.45 17.91
CA THR A 87 -24.09 8.61 19.36
C THR A 87 -22.68 9.08 19.73
N ARG A 88 -21.70 8.91 18.83
CA ARG A 88 -20.29 9.25 19.04
C ARG A 88 -19.66 9.77 17.75
N ALA A 89 -18.74 10.73 17.91
CA ALA A 89 -17.91 11.29 16.84
C ALA A 89 -16.62 10.47 16.66
#